data_AF-A0A1F4YCT1-F1
#
_entry.id   AF-A0A1F4YCT1-F1
#
_cell.length_a   1.000
_cell.length_b   1.000
_cell.length_c   1.000
_cell.angle_alpha   90.00
_cell.angle_beta   90.00
_cell.angle_gamma   90.00
#
_symmetry.space_group_name_H-M   'P 1'
#
loop_
_entity.id
_entity.type
_entity.pdbx_description
1 polymer ?
#
loop_
_entity_poly.entity_id
_entity_poly.type
_entity_poly.pdbx_seq_one_letter_code
_entity_poly.pdbx_strand_id
1 'polypeptide(L)'
;MKRVWYLILAAALILAIGGCQNRPDIFDPGGGNSSMRTNPVNIADVTVDSAYLWIYVVIPTGQTVNVHAITSAWNENIVTWSSFAGAYNSAVVDSFVAHGIGWKMADITSLVQAWMDGDMPNLGLLLEQGESARTTYYSSEEISIAQRPRIEICYTVDGQQDCVTIQRGVSGHVFDAFIWGAFPNDNFGLSGNLFTGMLNEGQNQTLIQFDLPEVEEPGSVGDFVWNDVNMNGIQDAGELGLAGVAVHLENCRDSVVVAEALTDTMGYYLFEDIPAGSYFLHFVLPEGYVFSPMDQGDNDSLDSDVYQRAGHTDCFELGAGEVDMSWDAGMYAMENLGCTRGKGFWKNHAGFGPQDDLVSQYLPIWLGIPSDSSEALAVTTAQIAYDILTQQVYGTPSNGITKLYAHLLTARLNIASGADDGDIEEVLENVDMFLAAHSWEDWDALSGREQQGVLSWKGTLESYNEGEIGPGSCDDEDETPY
;
A
#
# COMPACT_ATOMS: atom_id res chain seq x y z
N MET A 1 -58.10 -54.94 9.04
CA MET A 1 -58.35 -55.57 7.71
C MET A 1 -57.00 -56.03 7.13
N LYS A 2 -57.01 -57.04 6.25
CA LYS A 2 -56.08 -57.33 5.11
C LYS A 2 -55.01 -56.24 4.82
N ARG A 3 -53.70 -56.45 4.54
CA ARG A 3 -52.77 -57.54 4.04
C ARG A 3 -51.31 -57.16 4.48
N VAL A 4 -50.19 -57.92 4.53
CA VAL A 4 -49.69 -59.31 4.21
C VAL A 4 -49.64 -59.68 2.71
N TRP A 5 -48.53 -60.07 2.04
CA TRP A 5 -47.36 -60.99 2.28
C TRP A 5 -46.10 -60.55 1.44
N TYR A 6 -44.89 -61.16 1.40
CA TYR A 6 -43.93 -61.79 2.36
C TYR A 6 -42.72 -62.43 1.59
N LEU A 7 -41.45 -62.30 2.05
CA LEU A 7 -40.19 -63.01 1.58
C LEU A 7 -39.66 -62.61 0.15
N ILE A 8 -38.40 -62.83 -0.31
CA ILE A 8 -37.38 -63.94 -0.22
C ILE A 8 -35.91 -63.45 -0.45
N LEU A 9 -34.91 -64.04 0.25
CA LEU A 9 -33.41 -64.17 0.01
C LEU A 9 -32.56 -62.95 -0.46
N ALA A 10 -31.20 -62.93 -0.45
CA ALA A 10 -30.13 -63.90 -0.10
C ALA A 10 -28.97 -63.23 0.71
N ALA A 11 -27.86 -63.93 1.00
CA ALA A 11 -26.76 -63.43 1.85
C ALA A 11 -25.35 -63.64 1.24
N ALA A 12 -24.39 -62.77 1.60
CA ALA A 12 -22.94 -63.05 1.56
C ALA A 12 -22.11 -62.11 2.47
N LEU A 13 -21.10 -62.69 3.11
CA LEU A 13 -20.13 -62.13 4.07
C LEU A 13 -18.98 -61.35 3.42
N ILE A 14 -18.62 -60.16 3.93
CA ILE A 14 -17.24 -59.61 4.00
C ILE A 14 -17.10 -58.77 5.30
N LEU A 15 -15.95 -58.85 5.99
CA LEU A 15 -15.56 -57.86 7.01
C LEU A 15 -14.76 -56.71 6.37
N ALA A 16 -15.04 -55.48 6.77
CA ALA A 16 -14.18 -54.32 6.52
C ALA A 16 -14.08 -53.46 7.80
N ILE A 17 -12.87 -53.04 8.15
CA ILE A 17 -12.59 -52.28 9.38
C ILE A 17 -12.65 -50.79 9.04
N GLY A 18 -13.79 -50.15 9.31
CA GLY A 18 -13.95 -48.70 9.15
C GLY A 18 -13.40 -47.95 10.35
N GLY A 19 -12.11 -47.62 10.34
CA GLY A 19 -11.50 -46.75 11.35
C GLY A 19 -11.99 -45.30 11.22
N CYS A 20 -12.08 -44.58 12.35
CA CYS A 20 -12.50 -43.18 12.36
C CYS A 20 -11.52 -42.29 11.58
N GLN A 21 -11.98 -41.68 10.49
CA GLN A 21 -11.26 -40.56 9.87
C GLN A 21 -11.47 -39.31 10.72
N ASN A 22 -10.39 -38.81 11.31
CA ASN A 22 -10.21 -37.43 11.77
C ASN A 22 -8.70 -37.19 11.87
N ARG A 23 -8.11 -36.66 10.80
CA ARG A 23 -6.69 -36.26 10.77
C ARG A 23 -6.58 -34.99 9.91
N PRO A 24 -6.51 -33.80 10.53
CA PRO A 24 -6.04 -32.62 9.84
C PRO A 24 -4.60 -32.86 9.38
N ASP A 25 -4.36 -32.57 8.10
CA ASP A 25 -3.16 -31.95 7.55
C ASP A 25 -1.81 -32.53 8.00
N ILE A 26 -1.30 -33.42 7.15
CA ILE A 26 0.12 -33.75 7.10
C ILE A 26 0.84 -32.57 6.46
N PHE A 27 1.57 -31.78 7.24
CA PHE A 27 2.68 -31.00 6.68
C PHE A 27 3.79 -31.99 6.30
N ASP A 28 4.18 -31.96 5.02
CA ASP A 28 5.19 -32.83 4.42
C ASP A 28 6.42 -31.99 4.01
N PRO A 29 7.54 -32.04 4.76
CA PRO A 29 8.79 -31.39 4.40
C PRO A 29 9.66 -32.28 3.48
N GLY A 30 9.02 -32.97 2.54
CA GLY A 30 9.63 -33.95 1.62
C GLY A 30 10.57 -33.38 0.56
N GLY A 31 11.72 -32.85 0.96
CA GLY A 31 12.89 -32.66 0.09
C GLY A 31 13.12 -31.24 -0.42
N GLY A 32 13.61 -30.36 0.46
CA GLY A 32 14.32 -29.13 0.11
C GLY A 32 15.67 -29.05 0.82
N ASN A 33 16.59 -28.21 0.33
CA ASN A 33 17.79 -27.86 1.11
C ASN A 33 17.34 -27.17 2.41
N SER A 34 17.98 -27.50 3.54
CA SER A 34 17.67 -26.93 4.86
C SER A 34 18.17 -25.49 5.04
N SER A 35 17.83 -24.60 4.12
CA SER A 35 17.84 -23.16 4.36
C SER A 35 16.54 -22.76 5.07
N MET A 36 16.48 -23.06 6.38
CA MET A 36 16.00 -22.02 7.32
C MET A 36 16.72 -20.71 6.97
N ARG A 37 16.10 -19.54 7.13
CA ARG A 37 16.79 -18.27 6.80
C ARG A 37 18.04 -18.13 7.66
N THR A 38 19.21 -18.43 7.09
CA THR A 38 20.52 -18.39 7.79
C THR A 38 20.99 -16.96 8.02
N ASN A 39 20.39 -16.02 7.30
CA ASN A 39 20.52 -14.59 7.44
C ASN A 39 19.13 -14.06 7.82
N PRO A 40 18.95 -13.44 9.00
CA PRO A 40 17.96 -12.40 9.15
C PRO A 40 18.34 -11.17 8.28
N VAL A 41 17.42 -10.22 8.13
CA VAL A 41 17.75 -8.90 7.59
C VAL A 41 18.67 -8.20 8.60
N ASN A 42 19.73 -7.55 8.12
CA ASN A 42 20.73 -6.92 8.98
C ASN A 42 20.27 -5.52 9.39
N ILE A 43 19.29 -5.48 10.31
CA ILE A 43 18.75 -4.24 10.87
C ILE A 43 19.72 -3.78 11.97
N ALA A 44 20.42 -2.68 11.71
CA ALA A 44 21.58 -2.25 12.50
C ALA A 44 21.28 -1.89 13.96
N ASP A 45 20.00 -1.68 14.29
CA ASP A 45 19.54 -1.13 15.57
C ASP A 45 18.77 -2.12 16.46
N VAL A 46 18.64 -3.40 16.05
CA VAL A 46 17.96 -4.43 16.87
C VAL A 46 18.83 -4.87 18.05
N THR A 47 18.40 -4.55 19.27
CA THR A 47 19.06 -4.98 20.51
C THR A 47 18.34 -6.18 21.11
N VAL A 48 18.99 -7.33 21.26
CA VAL A 48 18.44 -8.53 21.91
C VAL A 48 18.58 -8.39 23.43
N ASP A 49 17.52 -7.91 24.09
CA ASP A 49 17.46 -7.72 25.55
C ASP A 49 17.66 -9.02 26.33
N SER A 50 17.12 -10.13 25.83
CA SER A 50 17.34 -11.46 26.38
C SER A 50 16.96 -12.57 25.40
N ALA A 51 17.67 -13.69 25.45
CA ALA A 51 17.22 -14.93 24.83
C ALA A 51 17.52 -16.15 25.70
N TYR A 52 16.50 -16.97 25.98
CA TYR A 52 16.59 -18.12 26.88
C TYR A 52 16.18 -19.42 26.20
N LEU A 53 17.11 -20.39 26.17
CA LEU A 53 16.79 -21.78 25.82
C LEU A 53 16.10 -22.45 27.00
N TRP A 54 14.88 -22.93 26.78
CA TRP A 54 14.15 -23.76 27.74
C TRP A 54 14.05 -25.20 27.27
N ILE A 55 14.54 -26.13 28.09
CA ILE A 55 14.48 -27.58 27.82
C ILE A 55 13.95 -28.36 29.02
N TYR A 56 13.07 -29.34 28.78
CA TYR A 56 12.40 -30.09 29.83
C TYR A 56 13.15 -31.40 30.13
N VAL A 57 13.80 -31.49 31.30
CA VAL A 57 14.50 -32.70 31.75
C VAL A 57 13.50 -33.75 32.25
N VAL A 58 13.55 -34.97 31.71
CA VAL A 58 12.70 -36.10 32.12
C VAL A 58 13.44 -37.17 32.90
N ILE A 59 14.75 -37.36 32.66
CA ILE A 59 15.63 -38.19 33.48
C ILE A 59 16.84 -37.33 33.90
N PRO A 60 16.82 -36.78 35.13
CA PRO A 60 17.89 -35.94 35.65
C PRO A 60 19.10 -36.76 36.12
N THR A 61 20.29 -36.17 36.05
CA THR A 61 21.56 -36.75 36.52
C THR A 61 22.26 -35.91 37.59
N GLY A 62 21.82 -34.67 37.79
CA GLY A 62 22.51 -33.69 38.64
C GLY A 62 23.87 -33.25 38.11
N GLN A 63 24.26 -33.62 36.88
CA GLN A 63 25.47 -33.12 36.23
C GLN A 63 25.22 -31.75 35.60
N THR A 64 26.31 -31.00 35.35
CA THR A 64 26.28 -29.83 34.46
C THR A 64 26.14 -30.28 33.01
N VAL A 65 25.30 -29.57 32.27
CA VAL A 65 25.12 -29.66 30.82
C VAL A 65 25.55 -28.32 30.24
N ASN A 66 26.49 -28.35 29.30
CA ASN A 66 26.99 -27.16 28.62
C ASN A 66 26.20 -26.91 27.33
N VAL A 67 25.99 -25.65 26.99
CA VAL A 67 25.41 -25.20 25.72
C VAL A 67 26.52 -24.64 24.84
N HIS A 68 26.54 -25.01 23.56
CA HIS A 68 27.55 -24.62 22.58
C HIS A 68 26.89 -24.19 21.27
N ALA A 69 27.50 -23.25 20.54
CA ALA A 69 27.07 -22.91 19.18
C ALA A 69 27.53 -23.97 18.18
N ILE A 70 26.65 -24.40 17.27
CA ILE A 70 27.00 -25.30 16.16
C ILE A 70 27.74 -24.52 15.05
N THR A 71 28.73 -25.15 14.41
CA THR A 71 29.61 -24.50 13.41
C THR A 71 29.58 -25.15 12.02
N SER A 72 28.64 -26.06 11.76
CA SER A 72 28.34 -26.57 10.41
C SER A 72 26.87 -26.94 10.26
N ALA A 73 26.30 -26.69 9.08
CA ALA A 73 24.93 -27.02 8.78
C ALA A 73 24.66 -28.53 8.87
N TRP A 74 23.52 -28.88 9.43
CA TRP A 74 23.06 -30.25 9.62
C TRP A 74 21.58 -30.36 9.23
N ASN A 75 21.05 -31.57 9.19
CA ASN A 75 19.64 -31.82 8.89
C ASN A 75 19.15 -32.95 9.81
N GLU A 76 18.07 -32.66 10.54
CA GLU A 76 17.36 -33.56 11.46
C GLU A 76 17.24 -35.01 10.98
N ASN A 77 16.87 -35.22 9.72
CA ASN A 77 16.51 -36.52 9.17
C ASN A 77 17.72 -37.35 8.69
N ILE A 78 18.93 -36.77 8.65
CA ILE A 78 20.16 -37.43 8.16
C ILE A 78 21.42 -37.18 9.00
N VAL A 79 21.34 -36.39 10.08
CA VAL A 79 22.49 -36.15 10.96
C VAL A 79 22.85 -37.40 11.76
N THR A 80 24.14 -37.68 11.89
CA THR A 80 24.70 -38.83 12.59
C THR A 80 25.99 -38.40 13.30
N TRP A 81 26.51 -39.19 14.22
CA TRP A 81 27.82 -38.91 14.84
C TRP A 81 28.95 -38.82 13.81
N SER A 82 28.94 -39.74 12.83
CA SER A 82 29.91 -39.79 11.73
C SER A 82 29.83 -38.57 10.78
N SER A 83 28.63 -38.00 10.58
CA SER A 83 28.44 -36.85 9.67
C SER A 83 28.54 -35.49 10.37
N PHE A 84 28.28 -35.40 11.67
CA PHE A 84 28.40 -34.15 12.43
C PHE A 84 29.86 -33.75 12.72
N ALA A 85 30.80 -34.71 12.72
CA ALA A 85 32.25 -34.49 12.81
C ALA A 85 32.77 -33.67 14.02
N GLY A 86 31.93 -33.42 15.04
CA GLY A 86 32.24 -32.53 16.16
C GLY A 86 32.19 -31.05 15.81
N ALA A 87 31.36 -30.65 14.83
CA ALA A 87 31.24 -29.27 14.35
C ALA A 87 30.47 -28.34 15.31
N TYR A 88 31.07 -28.03 16.46
CA TYR A 88 30.61 -27.01 17.40
C TYR A 88 31.78 -26.17 17.94
N ASN A 89 31.47 -24.98 18.44
CA ASN A 89 32.43 -24.15 19.14
C ASN A 89 32.63 -24.69 20.57
N SER A 90 33.86 -25.04 20.94
CA SER A 90 34.18 -25.56 22.29
C SER A 90 34.06 -24.51 23.40
N ALA A 91 33.86 -23.23 23.06
CA ALA A 91 33.42 -22.22 24.02
C ALA A 91 32.02 -22.56 24.52
N VAL A 92 31.83 -22.55 25.84
CA VAL A 92 30.51 -22.70 26.48
C VAL A 92 29.79 -21.35 26.37
N VAL A 93 28.57 -21.37 25.86
CA VAL A 93 27.67 -20.21 25.76
C VAL A 93 27.09 -19.93 27.15
N ASP A 94 26.44 -20.94 27.72
CA ASP A 94 26.01 -21.02 29.13
C ASP A 94 25.90 -22.51 29.54
N SER A 95 25.60 -22.81 30.80
CA SER A 95 25.45 -24.17 31.30
C SER A 95 24.41 -24.29 32.42
N PHE A 96 23.67 -25.39 32.44
CA PHE A 96 22.66 -25.68 33.48
C PHE A 96 22.93 -27.00 34.19
N VAL A 97 22.46 -27.12 35.44
CA VAL A 97 22.54 -28.39 36.18
C VAL A 97 21.27 -29.21 35.95
N ALA A 98 21.41 -30.42 35.42
CA ALA A 98 20.33 -31.35 35.14
C ALA A 98 19.77 -32.03 36.42
N HIS A 99 19.45 -31.23 37.44
CA HIS A 99 18.89 -31.68 38.72
C HIS A 99 17.36 -31.58 38.76
N GLY A 100 16.69 -32.69 39.06
CA GLY A 100 15.23 -32.78 39.13
C GLY A 100 14.52 -32.77 37.76
N ILE A 101 13.38 -33.45 37.69
CA ILE A 101 12.50 -33.45 36.52
C ILE A 101 11.90 -32.05 36.33
N GLY A 102 11.70 -31.63 35.09
CA GLY A 102 11.14 -30.34 34.71
C GLY A 102 12.14 -29.41 34.03
N TRP A 103 11.66 -28.22 33.71
CA TRP A 103 12.40 -27.19 32.99
C TRP A 103 13.80 -26.92 33.54
N LYS A 104 14.72 -26.67 32.60
CA LYS A 104 16.00 -26.00 32.78
C LYS A 104 16.08 -24.88 31.74
N MET A 105 16.87 -23.87 32.07
CA MET A 105 17.08 -22.67 31.28
C MET A 105 18.58 -22.56 30.98
N ALA A 106 18.96 -22.05 29.82
CA ALA A 106 20.28 -21.50 29.55
C ALA A 106 20.14 -20.13 28.89
N ASP A 107 21.02 -19.21 29.25
CA ASP A 107 21.13 -17.89 28.62
C ASP A 107 21.88 -18.04 27.28
N ILE A 108 21.26 -17.57 26.20
CA ILE A 108 21.83 -17.55 24.85
C ILE A 108 21.78 -16.15 24.24
N THR A 109 21.54 -15.10 25.05
CA THR A 109 21.30 -13.71 24.61
C THR A 109 22.35 -13.21 23.62
N SER A 110 23.64 -13.26 23.99
CA SER A 110 24.74 -12.79 23.13
C SER A 110 24.98 -13.66 21.89
N LEU A 111 24.49 -14.90 21.87
CA LEU A 111 24.55 -15.77 20.68
C LEU A 111 23.39 -15.47 19.73
N VAL A 112 22.20 -15.18 20.25
CA VAL A 112 21.06 -14.74 19.43
C VAL A 112 21.30 -13.35 18.84
N GLN A 113 21.88 -12.42 19.60
CA GLN A 113 22.36 -11.13 19.06
C GLN A 113 23.29 -11.36 17.86
N ALA A 114 24.38 -12.11 18.03
CA ALA A 114 25.32 -12.39 16.94
C ALA A 114 24.72 -13.19 15.76
N TRP A 115 23.58 -13.86 15.94
CA TRP A 115 22.82 -14.42 14.82
C TRP A 115 21.92 -13.39 14.11
N MET A 116 21.39 -12.42 14.85
CA MET A 116 20.56 -11.31 14.33
C MET A 116 21.41 -10.24 13.62
N ASP A 117 22.61 -9.96 14.13
CA ASP A 117 23.62 -9.08 13.50
C ASP A 117 24.19 -9.67 12.19
N GLY A 118 23.92 -10.96 11.90
CA GLY A 118 24.55 -11.72 10.81
C GLY A 118 26.03 -12.10 11.03
N ASP A 119 26.60 -11.73 12.18
CA ASP A 119 28.00 -11.97 12.59
C ASP A 119 28.33 -13.49 12.67
N MET A 120 27.34 -14.31 12.98
CA MET A 120 27.37 -15.77 12.88
C MET A 120 26.08 -16.30 12.23
N PRO A 121 26.14 -17.36 11.40
CA PRO A 121 24.94 -18.02 10.90
C PRO A 121 24.23 -18.77 12.05
N ASN A 122 22.90 -18.68 12.10
CA ASN A 122 22.11 -19.57 12.94
C ASN A 122 22.20 -21.01 12.40
N LEU A 123 22.94 -21.87 13.11
CA LEU A 123 23.08 -23.30 12.88
C LEU A 123 22.59 -24.14 14.08
N GLY A 124 21.97 -23.48 15.06
CA GLY A 124 21.51 -24.08 16.31
C GLY A 124 22.58 -24.28 17.39
N LEU A 125 22.17 -25.04 18.40
CA LEU A 125 22.86 -25.28 19.66
C LEU A 125 23.18 -26.77 19.83
N LEU A 126 24.36 -27.06 20.35
CA LEU A 126 24.73 -28.38 20.86
C LEU A 126 24.67 -28.38 22.39
N LEU A 127 24.05 -29.41 22.97
CA LEU A 127 24.12 -29.69 24.40
C LEU A 127 25.12 -30.83 24.66
N GLU A 128 26.06 -30.60 25.57
CA GLU A 128 27.09 -31.57 25.97
C GLU A 128 27.01 -31.88 27.47
N GLN A 129 27.35 -33.10 27.86
CA GLN A 129 27.50 -33.51 29.27
C GLN A 129 28.69 -34.48 29.39
N GLY A 130 29.43 -34.39 30.49
CA GLY A 130 30.57 -35.27 30.76
C GLY A 130 30.21 -36.76 30.94
N GLU A 131 31.25 -37.60 30.93
CA GLU A 131 31.17 -39.07 30.78
C GLU A 131 30.58 -39.87 31.97
N SER A 132 30.06 -39.20 33.00
CA SER A 132 29.62 -39.81 34.26
C SER A 132 28.21 -40.43 34.21
N ALA A 133 27.33 -39.92 33.34
CA ALA A 133 25.93 -40.31 33.23
C ALA A 133 25.32 -39.79 31.91
N ARG A 134 24.06 -40.14 31.62
CA ARG A 134 23.28 -39.59 30.50
C ARG A 134 21.99 -38.93 30.97
N THR A 135 21.79 -37.65 30.65
CA THR A 135 20.52 -36.92 30.89
C THR A 135 19.56 -37.16 29.73
N THR A 136 18.25 -37.18 30.01
CA THR A 136 17.20 -37.28 28.98
C THR A 136 16.25 -36.08 29.04
N TYR A 137 15.83 -35.60 27.88
CA TYR A 137 14.90 -34.49 27.68
C TYR A 137 13.78 -34.86 26.72
N TYR A 138 12.69 -34.10 26.72
CA TYR A 138 11.74 -34.11 25.61
C TYR A 138 12.34 -33.46 24.35
N SER A 139 11.92 -33.98 23.21
CA SER A 139 12.14 -33.49 21.85
C SER A 139 11.02 -32.55 21.40
N SER A 140 11.11 -32.01 20.19
CA SER A 140 9.96 -31.38 19.53
C SER A 140 8.95 -32.38 18.95
N GLU A 141 9.24 -33.69 18.88
CA GLU A 141 8.27 -34.77 18.64
C GLU A 141 7.31 -35.00 19.82
N GLU A 142 7.62 -34.54 21.03
CA GLU A 142 6.81 -34.80 22.23
C GLU A 142 5.34 -34.41 22.03
N ILE A 143 4.41 -35.26 22.47
CA ILE A 143 2.96 -35.10 22.28
C ILE A 143 2.45 -33.86 23.02
N SER A 144 3.00 -33.58 24.19
CA SER A 144 2.73 -32.38 24.99
C SER A 144 3.52 -31.17 24.47
N ILE A 145 2.89 -30.34 23.63
CA ILE A 145 3.50 -29.10 23.09
C ILE A 145 4.10 -28.24 24.22
N ALA A 146 3.37 -28.12 25.34
CA ALA A 146 3.79 -27.40 26.55
C ALA A 146 5.00 -28.02 27.30
N GLN A 147 5.65 -29.04 26.75
CA GLN A 147 6.87 -29.67 27.27
C GLN A 147 7.99 -29.83 26.20
N ARG A 148 7.71 -29.46 24.94
CA ARG A 148 8.72 -29.39 23.86
C ARG A 148 9.76 -28.31 24.15
N PRO A 149 11.03 -28.46 23.72
CA PRO A 149 12.01 -27.40 23.83
C PRO A 149 11.55 -26.12 23.10
N ARG A 150 11.90 -24.96 23.64
CA ARG A 150 11.56 -23.63 23.10
C ARG A 150 12.69 -22.64 23.35
N ILE A 151 12.75 -21.58 22.54
CA ILE A 151 13.45 -20.36 22.93
C ILE A 151 12.45 -19.23 23.18
N GLU A 152 12.71 -18.43 24.19
CA GLU A 152 12.03 -17.16 24.45
C GLU A 152 13.03 -16.05 24.15
N ILE A 153 12.73 -15.16 23.20
CA ILE A 153 13.57 -14.03 22.82
C ILE A 153 12.77 -12.75 23.08
N CYS A 154 13.35 -11.78 23.76
CA CYS A 154 12.89 -10.39 23.77
C CYS A 154 13.96 -9.51 23.12
N TYR A 155 13.54 -8.60 22.26
CA TYR A 155 14.38 -7.66 21.55
C TYR A 155 13.71 -6.29 21.48
N THR A 156 14.52 -5.26 21.35
CA THR A 156 14.10 -3.87 21.19
C THR A 156 14.49 -3.38 19.80
N VAL A 157 13.54 -2.72 19.12
CA VAL A 157 13.72 -1.98 17.87
C VAL A 157 13.17 -0.58 18.11
N ASP A 158 13.96 0.46 17.83
CA ASP A 158 13.59 1.89 17.99
C ASP A 158 12.98 2.27 19.35
N GLY A 159 13.36 1.53 20.40
CA GLY A 159 12.88 1.72 21.77
C GLY A 159 11.58 0.99 22.11
N GLN A 160 10.92 0.34 21.16
CA GLN A 160 9.83 -0.61 21.41
C GLN A 160 10.41 -2.02 21.65
N GLN A 161 10.02 -2.64 22.77
CA GLN A 161 10.39 -4.02 23.11
C GLN A 161 9.29 -5.00 22.73
N ASP A 162 9.65 -6.01 21.94
CA ASP A 162 8.79 -7.14 21.57
C ASP A 162 9.40 -8.48 22.03
N CYS A 163 8.54 -9.47 22.29
CA CYS A 163 8.94 -10.78 22.83
C CYS A 163 8.24 -11.94 22.12
N VAL A 164 9.03 -12.87 21.58
CA VAL A 164 8.57 -14.07 20.85
C VAL A 164 8.92 -15.37 21.58
N THR A 165 8.15 -16.42 21.33
CA THR A 165 8.42 -17.79 21.82
C THR A 165 8.42 -18.78 20.67
N ILE A 166 9.60 -19.18 20.20
CA ILE A 166 9.75 -20.13 19.09
C ILE A 166 9.68 -21.56 19.64
N GLN A 167 8.65 -22.30 19.24
CA GLN A 167 8.35 -23.65 19.71
C GLN A 167 7.51 -24.39 18.66
N ARG A 168 7.94 -25.59 18.23
CA ARG A 168 7.29 -26.38 17.16
C ARG A 168 5.84 -26.70 17.53
N GLY A 169 4.88 -26.12 16.79
CA GLY A 169 3.45 -26.21 17.09
C GLY A 169 2.87 -25.02 17.86
N VAL A 170 3.64 -23.97 18.08
CA VAL A 170 3.21 -22.65 18.57
C VAL A 170 3.62 -21.57 17.55
N SER A 171 4.92 -21.40 17.31
CA SER A 171 5.46 -20.54 16.24
C SER A 171 6.84 -21.00 15.81
N GLY A 172 7.19 -20.71 14.54
CA GLY A 172 8.44 -21.10 13.90
C GLY A 172 8.67 -22.61 13.81
N HIS A 173 9.78 -22.96 13.18
CA HIS A 173 10.31 -24.31 13.13
C HIS A 173 11.27 -24.56 14.30
N VAL A 174 11.28 -25.80 14.77
CA VAL A 174 12.32 -26.34 15.63
C VAL A 174 12.71 -27.67 15.05
N PHE A 175 14.01 -27.90 14.93
CA PHE A 175 14.60 -29.15 14.47
C PHE A 175 15.48 -29.68 15.59
N ASP A 176 15.35 -30.96 15.95
CA ASP A 176 16.21 -31.56 16.98
C ASP A 176 16.60 -33.01 16.68
N ALA A 177 17.78 -33.38 17.18
CA ALA A 177 18.29 -34.74 17.09
C ALA A 177 19.21 -35.02 18.27
N PHE A 178 19.46 -36.29 18.56
CA PHE A 178 20.66 -36.68 19.28
C PHE A 178 21.57 -37.55 18.41
N ILE A 179 22.87 -37.41 18.59
CA ILE A 179 23.90 -38.24 17.97
C ILE A 179 24.59 -39.07 19.07
N TRP A 180 24.94 -40.33 18.77
CA TRP A 180 25.47 -41.27 19.77
C TRP A 180 26.69 -42.01 19.25
N GLY A 181 27.84 -41.82 19.90
CA GLY A 181 29.13 -42.39 19.47
C GLY A 181 29.20 -43.93 19.46
N ALA A 182 28.31 -44.63 20.16
CA ALA A 182 28.21 -46.10 20.09
C ALA A 182 27.45 -46.60 18.84
N PHE A 183 26.63 -45.74 18.22
CA PHE A 183 25.83 -46.03 17.03
C PHE A 183 26.10 -44.95 15.97
N PRO A 184 27.34 -44.82 15.48
CA PRO A 184 27.80 -43.56 14.91
C PRO A 184 27.20 -43.21 13.54
N ASN A 185 26.57 -44.17 12.88
CA ASN A 185 25.91 -43.98 11.58
C ASN A 185 24.37 -43.97 11.68
N ASP A 186 23.82 -44.07 12.89
CA ASP A 186 22.38 -44.07 13.12
C ASP A 186 21.90 -42.61 13.27
N ASN A 187 20.72 -42.31 12.73
CA ASN A 187 20.03 -41.04 12.91
C ASN A 187 18.90 -41.19 13.94
N PHE A 188 18.69 -40.16 14.75
CA PHE A 188 17.65 -40.13 15.77
C PHE A 188 16.83 -38.82 15.79
N GLY A 189 16.74 -38.10 14.67
CA GLY A 189 16.00 -36.82 14.58
C GLY A 189 14.48 -36.92 14.56
N LEU A 190 13.92 -38.11 14.77
CA LEU A 190 12.49 -38.34 14.97
C LEU A 190 12.25 -39.07 16.31
N SER A 191 13.15 -38.88 17.27
CA SER A 191 13.11 -39.51 18.59
C SER A 191 12.34 -38.63 19.57
N GLY A 192 11.25 -39.15 20.11
CA GLY A 192 10.47 -38.49 21.17
C GLY A 192 11.28 -38.02 22.41
N ASN A 193 12.52 -38.50 22.59
CA ASN A 193 13.44 -38.04 23.62
C ASN A 193 14.82 -37.70 23.04
N LEU A 194 15.45 -36.65 23.59
CA LEU A 194 16.82 -36.20 23.34
C LEU A 194 17.74 -36.65 24.48
N PHE A 195 19.04 -36.79 24.22
CA PHE A 195 20.01 -37.33 25.21
C PHE A 195 21.39 -36.67 25.14
N THR A 196 22.00 -36.43 26.31
CA THR A 196 23.38 -35.92 26.46
C THR A 196 24.18 -36.72 27.47
N GLY A 197 25.47 -36.93 27.22
CA GLY A 197 26.38 -37.68 28.09
C GLY A 197 26.45 -39.19 27.79
N MET A 198 27.15 -39.94 28.63
CA MET A 198 27.56 -41.32 28.34
C MET A 198 26.49 -42.38 28.62
N LEU A 199 26.27 -43.26 27.65
CA LEU A 199 25.64 -44.58 27.85
C LEU A 199 26.34 -45.64 27.00
N ASN A 200 26.61 -46.81 27.60
CA ASN A 200 27.23 -47.97 26.95
C ASN A 200 28.54 -47.62 26.19
N GLU A 201 29.44 -46.90 26.86
CA GLU A 201 30.73 -46.42 26.30
C GLU A 201 30.61 -45.45 25.11
N GLY A 202 29.38 -45.06 24.72
CA GLY A 202 29.12 -44.04 23.70
C GLY A 202 28.59 -42.72 24.28
N GLN A 203 29.29 -41.63 23.97
CA GLN A 203 28.86 -40.27 24.27
C GLN A 203 27.61 -39.91 23.46
N ASN A 204 26.63 -39.27 24.09
CA ASN A 204 25.45 -38.71 23.43
C ASN A 204 25.58 -37.17 23.42
N GLN A 205 25.21 -36.53 22.32
CA GLN A 205 25.09 -35.07 22.22
C GLN A 205 23.73 -34.75 21.58
N THR A 206 23.05 -33.73 22.09
CA THR A 206 21.81 -33.20 21.50
C THR A 206 22.17 -32.05 20.58
N LEU A 207 21.57 -32.01 19.40
CA LEU A 207 21.57 -30.89 18.46
C LEU A 207 20.16 -30.31 18.43
N ILE A 208 20.02 -28.99 18.48
CA ILE A 208 18.72 -28.34 18.38
C ILE A 208 18.83 -26.97 17.71
N GLN A 209 17.99 -26.71 16.72
CA GLN A 209 17.94 -25.45 15.97
C GLN A 209 16.51 -24.90 15.99
N PHE A 210 16.40 -23.58 16.13
CA PHE A 210 15.16 -22.83 16.12
C PHE A 210 15.22 -21.80 14.99
N ASP A 211 14.07 -21.43 14.42
CA ASP A 211 13.97 -20.16 13.71
C ASP A 211 14.21 -18.97 14.65
N LEU A 212 14.45 -17.79 14.08
CA LEU A 212 14.52 -16.51 14.77
C LEU A 212 13.23 -15.70 14.51
N PRO A 213 12.95 -14.63 15.29
CA PRO A 213 11.94 -13.64 14.88
C PRO A 213 12.25 -13.14 13.46
N GLU A 214 11.20 -13.03 12.65
CA GLU A 214 11.21 -12.19 11.46
C GLU A 214 11.01 -10.75 11.96
N VAL A 215 12.11 -10.01 12.03
CA VAL A 215 12.10 -8.55 12.21
C VAL A 215 12.22 -7.95 10.82
N GLU A 216 11.26 -7.13 10.45
CA GLU A 216 11.28 -6.38 9.20
C GLU A 216 11.80 -4.97 9.50
N GLU A 217 12.64 -4.46 8.61
CA GLU A 217 13.10 -3.07 8.65
C GLU A 217 11.90 -2.19 8.26
N PRO A 218 11.48 -1.20 9.04
CA PRO A 218 10.41 -0.31 8.62
C PRO A 218 10.86 0.50 7.40
N GLY A 219 9.93 0.77 6.50
CA GLY A 219 10.11 1.74 5.42
C GLY A 219 9.79 3.17 5.86
N SER A 220 9.97 4.09 4.94
CA SER A 220 9.56 5.49 5.06
C SER A 220 8.94 5.97 3.75
N VAL A 221 7.95 6.86 3.84
CA VAL A 221 7.24 7.39 2.67
C VAL A 221 6.95 8.89 2.80
N GLY A 222 7.08 9.64 1.70
CA GLY A 222 6.69 11.04 1.62
C GLY A 222 6.91 11.64 0.23
N ASP A 223 6.79 12.96 0.15
CA ASP A 223 7.71 13.91 -0.52
C ASP A 223 7.11 15.32 -0.40
N PHE A 224 6.48 15.89 -1.43
CA PHE A 224 6.25 17.32 -1.57
C PHE A 224 4.78 17.70 -1.87
N VAL A 225 4.31 18.79 -1.26
CA VAL A 225 3.02 19.40 -1.57
C VAL A 225 3.25 20.84 -1.99
N TRP A 226 2.75 21.26 -3.15
CA TRP A 226 3.12 22.55 -3.74
C TRP A 226 1.97 23.38 -4.30
N ASN A 227 2.24 24.69 -4.38
CA ASN A 227 1.36 25.68 -4.99
C ASN A 227 1.64 25.74 -6.49
N ASP A 228 0.90 24.96 -7.27
CA ASP A 228 0.89 24.98 -8.72
C ASP A 228 0.26 26.31 -9.18
N VAL A 229 1.10 27.32 -9.43
CA VAL A 229 0.63 28.66 -9.80
C VAL A 229 0.08 28.68 -11.22
N ASN A 230 0.43 27.69 -12.04
CA ASN A 230 0.13 27.65 -13.46
C ASN A 230 -0.89 26.57 -13.88
N MET A 231 -1.35 25.76 -12.92
CA MET A 231 -2.39 24.71 -13.02
C MET A 231 -2.06 23.55 -13.97
N ASN A 232 -0.77 23.32 -14.26
CA ASN A 232 -0.35 22.30 -15.23
C ASN A 232 -0.13 20.90 -14.63
N GLY A 233 -0.23 20.75 -13.31
CA GLY A 233 0.02 19.49 -12.61
C GLY A 233 1.49 19.11 -12.51
N ILE A 234 2.42 20.04 -12.79
CA ILE A 234 3.87 19.81 -12.83
C ILE A 234 4.58 20.83 -11.93
N GLN A 235 5.54 20.36 -11.12
CA GLN A 235 6.37 21.12 -10.20
C GLN A 235 7.31 22.08 -10.96
N ASP A 236 6.84 23.30 -11.23
CA ASP A 236 7.52 24.21 -12.14
C ASP A 236 8.54 25.14 -11.45
N ALA A 237 9.52 25.61 -12.21
CA ALA A 237 10.76 26.22 -11.68
C ALA A 237 10.56 27.64 -11.11
N GLY A 238 10.05 27.71 -9.88
CA GLY A 238 9.75 28.96 -9.16
C GLY A 238 8.48 28.87 -8.31
N GLU A 239 7.74 27.77 -8.43
CA GLU A 239 6.64 27.41 -7.54
C GLU A 239 7.17 27.05 -6.15
N LEU A 240 6.29 27.08 -5.15
CA LEU A 240 6.65 26.99 -3.73
C LEU A 240 5.78 25.96 -3.03
N GLY A 241 6.37 25.20 -2.11
CA GLY A 241 5.64 24.23 -1.32
C GLY A 241 4.62 24.85 -0.36
N LEU A 242 3.54 24.12 -0.10
CA LEU A 242 2.44 24.53 0.76
C LEU A 242 2.62 23.97 2.17
N ALA A 243 2.78 24.86 3.14
CA ALA A 243 3.03 24.52 4.53
C ALA A 243 1.75 24.28 5.35
N GLY A 244 1.74 23.27 6.21
CA GLY A 244 0.64 22.95 7.10
C GLY A 244 -0.56 22.24 6.46
N VAL A 245 -0.37 21.65 5.28
CA VAL A 245 -1.32 20.69 4.68
C VAL A 245 -1.26 19.41 5.51
N ALA A 246 -2.40 18.87 5.90
CA ALA A 246 -2.45 17.59 6.61
C ALA A 246 -2.44 16.43 5.62
N VAL A 247 -1.62 15.42 5.91
CA VAL A 247 -1.51 14.19 5.12
C VAL A 247 -1.75 13.01 6.06
N HIS A 248 -2.57 12.06 5.65
CA HIS A 248 -2.77 10.80 6.36
C HIS A 248 -2.25 9.65 5.51
N LEU A 249 -1.48 8.74 6.13
CA LEU A 249 -1.15 7.46 5.54
C LEU A 249 -2.22 6.45 5.97
N GLU A 250 -2.99 5.92 5.02
CA GLU A 250 -4.12 5.01 5.27
C GLU A 250 -3.85 3.62 4.68
N ASN A 251 -4.35 2.56 5.35
CA ASN A 251 -4.20 1.20 4.86
C ASN A 251 -5.21 0.88 3.72
N CYS A 252 -4.71 0.40 2.58
CA CYS A 252 -5.51 0.09 1.39
C CYS A 252 -6.62 -0.96 1.60
N ARG A 253 -6.56 -1.76 2.68
CA ARG A 253 -7.51 -2.83 2.93
C ARG A 253 -8.80 -2.37 3.64
N ASP A 254 -8.69 -1.39 4.53
CA ASP A 254 -9.78 -1.00 5.43
C ASP A 254 -9.86 0.50 5.77
N SER A 255 -9.03 1.35 5.14
CA SER A 255 -9.02 2.82 5.31
C SER A 255 -8.85 3.23 6.79
N VAL A 256 -7.99 2.51 7.50
CA VAL A 256 -7.52 2.89 8.83
C VAL A 256 -6.27 3.76 8.68
N VAL A 257 -6.33 4.96 9.25
CA VAL A 257 -5.16 5.85 9.39
C VAL A 257 -4.09 5.17 10.24
N VAL A 258 -2.89 5.07 9.68
CA VAL A 258 -1.70 4.47 10.29
C VAL A 258 -0.82 5.56 10.89
N ALA A 259 -0.67 6.69 10.19
CA ALA A 259 0.06 7.87 10.65
C ALA A 259 -0.56 9.16 10.08
N GLU A 260 -0.30 10.28 10.77
CA GLU A 260 -0.73 11.63 10.38
C GLU A 260 0.50 12.56 10.35
N ALA A 261 0.64 13.35 9.28
CA ALA A 261 1.72 14.34 9.10
C ALA A 261 1.15 15.72 8.76
N LEU A 262 1.99 16.74 8.91
CA LEU A 262 1.77 18.10 8.41
C LEU A 262 2.97 18.49 7.55
N THR A 263 2.73 19.07 6.38
CA THR A 263 3.81 19.58 5.54
C THR A 263 4.57 20.71 6.24
N ASP A 264 5.89 20.71 6.07
CA ASP A 264 6.79 21.66 6.70
C ASP A 264 6.73 23.06 6.04
N THR A 265 7.56 23.98 6.51
CA THR A 265 7.65 25.35 5.97
C THR A 265 8.18 25.47 4.54
N MET A 266 8.75 24.40 3.98
CA MET A 266 9.18 24.30 2.58
C MET A 266 8.16 23.55 1.71
N GLY A 267 7.29 22.72 2.30
CA GLY A 267 6.24 21.93 1.63
C GLY A 267 6.38 20.42 1.78
N TYR A 268 7.46 19.95 2.43
CA TYR A 268 7.77 18.53 2.52
C TYR A 268 7.03 17.85 3.67
N TYR A 269 6.66 16.58 3.50
CA TYR A 269 6.15 15.72 4.56
C TYR A 269 6.88 14.37 4.53
N LEU A 270 6.91 13.69 5.68
CA LEU A 270 7.61 12.41 5.83
C LEU A 270 6.90 11.55 6.87
N PHE A 271 6.75 10.27 6.56
CA PHE A 271 6.36 9.21 7.46
C PHE A 271 7.56 8.28 7.67
N GLU A 272 8.09 8.23 8.89
CA GLU A 272 9.14 7.30 9.33
C GLU A 272 8.51 6.10 10.05
N ASP A 273 9.29 5.04 10.29
CA ASP A 273 8.91 3.85 11.08
C ASP A 273 7.67 3.07 10.58
N ILE A 274 7.43 3.05 9.27
CA ILE A 274 6.23 2.43 8.65
C ILE A 274 6.48 0.94 8.36
N PRO A 275 5.66 -0.01 8.86
CA PRO A 275 5.78 -1.43 8.51
C PRO A 275 5.60 -1.69 7.01
N ALA A 276 6.15 -2.81 6.51
CA ALA A 276 5.92 -3.22 5.13
C ALA A 276 4.43 -3.56 4.89
N GLY A 277 3.86 -3.11 3.76
CA GLY A 277 2.43 -3.28 3.50
C GLY A 277 1.85 -2.42 2.38
N SER A 278 0.51 -2.44 2.29
CA SER A 278 -0.28 -1.83 1.22
C SER A 278 -0.97 -0.55 1.71
N TYR A 279 -0.63 0.60 1.15
CA TYR A 279 -0.98 1.94 1.65
C TYR A 279 -1.40 2.90 0.55
N PHE A 280 -2.13 3.95 0.94
CA PHE A 280 -2.39 5.13 0.11
C PHE A 280 -2.27 6.39 0.96
N LEU A 281 -2.02 7.53 0.31
CA LEU A 281 -1.87 8.82 0.96
C LEU A 281 -3.11 9.68 0.71
N HIS A 282 -3.61 10.34 1.75
CA HIS A 282 -4.82 11.16 1.72
C HIS A 282 -4.49 12.57 2.20
N PHE A 283 -4.60 13.54 1.30
CA PHE A 283 -4.24 14.94 1.51
C PHE A 283 -5.49 15.77 1.83
N VAL A 284 -5.43 16.55 2.91
CA VAL A 284 -6.53 17.43 3.32
C VAL A 284 -6.39 18.79 2.65
N LEU A 285 -7.19 19.00 1.61
CA LEU A 285 -7.23 20.23 0.82
C LEU A 285 -7.50 21.48 1.69
N PRO A 286 -6.63 22.51 1.66
CA PRO A 286 -6.83 23.76 2.39
C PRO A 286 -8.04 24.56 1.91
N GLU A 287 -8.58 25.42 2.79
CA GLU A 287 -9.66 26.34 2.44
C GLU A 287 -9.21 27.31 1.33
N GLY A 288 -9.97 27.35 0.23
CA GLY A 288 -9.66 28.18 -0.95
C GLY A 288 -8.69 27.56 -1.96
N TYR A 289 -8.33 26.28 -1.83
CA TYR A 289 -7.50 25.55 -2.81
C TYR A 289 -8.28 24.48 -3.58
N VAL A 290 -7.74 24.05 -4.72
CA VAL A 290 -8.16 22.90 -5.52
C VAL A 290 -6.92 22.06 -5.84
N PHE A 291 -7.07 20.74 -6.02
CA PHE A 291 -5.99 19.86 -6.48
C PHE A 291 -5.65 20.10 -7.95
N SER A 292 -4.38 19.98 -8.28
CA SER A 292 -3.86 20.11 -9.65
C SER A 292 -4.18 18.87 -10.50
N PRO A 293 -4.10 18.94 -11.84
CA PRO A 293 -4.27 17.76 -12.69
C PRO A 293 -3.26 16.65 -12.32
N MET A 294 -3.72 15.41 -12.40
CA MET A 294 -2.97 14.20 -11.99
C MET A 294 -2.19 13.61 -13.17
N ASP A 295 -1.09 12.91 -12.95
CA ASP A 295 -0.27 12.20 -13.97
C ASP A 295 0.12 13.09 -15.18
N GLN A 296 0.87 14.18 -14.97
CA GLN A 296 1.12 15.19 -16.02
C GLN A 296 2.56 15.23 -16.56
N GLY A 297 2.67 15.14 -17.89
CA GLY A 297 3.94 15.21 -18.60
C GLY A 297 4.58 13.85 -18.86
N ASP A 298 5.91 13.80 -18.78
CA ASP A 298 6.74 12.60 -19.06
C ASP A 298 7.58 12.17 -17.83
N ASN A 299 7.38 12.78 -16.64
CA ASN A 299 8.28 12.59 -15.48
C ASN A 299 7.53 12.53 -14.13
N ASP A 300 7.13 11.30 -13.81
CA ASP A 300 6.77 10.55 -12.57
C ASP A 300 7.44 10.96 -11.22
N SER A 301 8.14 12.09 -11.16
CA SER A 301 8.84 12.60 -9.97
C SER A 301 8.81 14.14 -9.91
N LEU A 302 7.88 14.74 -10.65
CA LEU A 302 7.66 16.18 -10.79
C LEU A 302 6.18 16.50 -11.05
N ASP A 303 5.27 15.53 -11.02
CA ASP A 303 3.84 15.70 -11.20
C ASP A 303 3.08 15.50 -9.87
N SER A 304 1.79 15.15 -9.94
CA SER A 304 0.88 15.09 -8.78
C SER A 304 0.08 13.79 -8.81
N ASP A 305 0.24 12.95 -7.79
CA ASP A 305 -0.39 11.62 -7.69
C ASP A 305 -1.86 11.65 -7.23
N VAL A 306 -2.37 12.82 -6.89
CA VAL A 306 -3.63 12.95 -6.16
C VAL A 306 -4.85 13.10 -7.07
N TYR A 307 -5.78 12.14 -6.96
CA TYR A 307 -7.07 12.18 -7.63
C TYR A 307 -7.89 13.41 -7.18
N GLN A 308 -8.00 14.43 -8.04
CA GLN A 308 -8.58 15.76 -7.71
C GLN A 308 -9.94 15.75 -6.99
N ARG A 309 -10.80 14.76 -7.28
CA ARG A 309 -12.16 14.64 -6.71
C ARG A 309 -12.24 13.78 -5.45
N ALA A 310 -11.14 13.12 -5.08
CA ALA A 310 -11.06 12.17 -3.97
C ALA A 310 -10.02 12.56 -2.91
N GLY A 311 -8.99 13.35 -3.27
CA GLY A 311 -7.97 13.86 -2.36
C GLY A 311 -6.96 12.82 -1.90
N HIS A 312 -6.87 11.67 -2.59
CA HIS A 312 -5.93 10.61 -2.27
C HIS A 312 -5.20 10.08 -3.51
N THR A 313 -4.09 9.38 -3.29
CA THR A 313 -3.29 8.68 -4.31
C THR A 313 -3.95 7.36 -4.74
N ASP A 314 -3.36 6.66 -5.71
CA ASP A 314 -3.59 5.22 -5.86
C ASP A 314 -2.93 4.41 -4.73
N CYS A 315 -3.21 3.10 -4.69
CA CYS A 315 -2.65 2.17 -3.70
C CYS A 315 -1.25 1.66 -4.11
N PHE A 316 -0.27 1.82 -3.22
CA PHE A 316 1.11 1.35 -3.36
C PHE A 316 1.49 0.29 -2.33
N GLU A 317 2.57 -0.45 -2.58
CA GLU A 317 3.14 -1.43 -1.66
C GLU A 317 4.50 -0.92 -1.18
N LEU A 318 4.65 -0.63 0.11
CA LEU A 318 5.91 -0.25 0.73
C LEU A 318 6.65 -1.50 1.22
N GLY A 319 7.86 -1.74 0.74
CA GLY A 319 8.74 -2.82 1.16
C GLY A 319 9.44 -2.57 2.50
N ALA A 320 9.96 -3.65 3.09
CA ALA A 320 10.79 -3.56 4.30
C ALA A 320 12.12 -2.84 3.99
N GLY A 321 12.40 -1.76 4.72
CA GLY A 321 13.55 -0.88 4.50
C GLY A 321 13.45 0.00 3.25
N GLU A 322 12.27 0.12 2.64
CA GLU A 322 12.06 0.96 1.46
C GLU A 322 11.95 2.45 1.83
N VAL A 323 12.49 3.32 0.98
CA VAL A 323 12.48 4.77 1.16
C VAL A 323 11.83 5.36 -0.08
N ASP A 324 10.53 5.61 0.02
CA ASP A 324 9.67 6.00 -1.09
C ASP A 324 9.41 7.51 -1.06
N MET A 325 9.92 8.22 -2.06
CA MET A 325 9.96 9.68 -2.13
C MET A 325 9.57 10.13 -3.54
N SER A 326 8.34 9.77 -3.93
CA SER A 326 7.69 10.15 -5.19
C SER A 326 6.17 10.16 -5.03
N TRP A 327 5.67 10.75 -3.93
CA TRP A 327 4.24 10.89 -3.67
C TRP A 327 3.91 12.36 -3.42
N ASP A 328 3.57 13.05 -4.49
CA ASP A 328 3.46 14.49 -4.56
C ASP A 328 2.02 14.97 -4.73
N ALA A 329 1.73 16.17 -4.23
CA ALA A 329 0.40 16.75 -4.33
C ALA A 329 0.45 18.21 -4.79
N GLY A 330 0.09 18.44 -6.05
CA GLY A 330 -0.10 19.78 -6.58
C GLY A 330 -1.43 20.34 -6.10
N MET A 331 -1.44 21.60 -5.63
CA MET A 331 -2.67 22.35 -5.33
C MET A 331 -2.54 23.78 -5.82
N TYR A 332 -3.65 24.41 -6.19
CA TYR A 332 -3.67 25.81 -6.61
C TYR A 332 -4.80 26.58 -5.93
N ALA A 333 -4.61 27.88 -5.72
CA ALA A 333 -5.61 28.73 -5.09
C ALA A 333 -6.76 29.05 -6.06
N MET A 334 -8.01 28.95 -5.59
CA MET A 334 -9.23 29.23 -6.39
C MET A 334 -9.23 30.64 -6.99
N GLU A 335 -8.59 31.62 -6.33
CA GLU A 335 -8.50 33.00 -6.84
C GLU A 335 -7.72 33.12 -8.16
N ASN A 336 -6.88 32.14 -8.50
CA ASN A 336 -6.17 32.09 -9.78
C ASN A 336 -7.10 31.64 -10.95
N LEU A 337 -8.23 30.99 -10.67
CA LEU A 337 -9.18 30.52 -11.68
C LEU A 337 -10.05 31.64 -12.29
N GLY A 338 -9.92 32.87 -11.78
CA GLY A 338 -10.79 34.00 -12.16
C GLY A 338 -12.24 33.79 -11.70
N CYS A 339 -13.20 34.26 -12.51
CA CYS A 339 -14.63 34.06 -12.27
C CYS A 339 -15.45 34.33 -13.55
N THR A 340 -16.59 33.64 -13.73
CA THR A 340 -17.47 33.83 -14.89
C THR A 340 -18.48 34.96 -14.67
N ARG A 341 -19.00 35.49 -15.79
CA ARG A 341 -20.10 36.46 -15.82
C ARG A 341 -21.16 36.00 -16.81
N GLY A 342 -22.42 36.05 -16.36
CA GLY A 342 -23.57 35.60 -17.15
C GLY A 342 -23.76 36.39 -18.44
N LYS A 343 -24.49 35.81 -19.39
CA LYS A 343 -24.77 36.40 -20.72
C LYS A 343 -25.41 37.80 -20.62
N GLY A 344 -26.09 38.08 -19.51
CA GLY A 344 -26.68 39.38 -19.21
C GLY A 344 -25.66 40.52 -19.17
N PHE A 345 -24.51 40.30 -18.52
CA PHE A 345 -23.41 41.25 -18.34
C PHE A 345 -22.78 41.63 -19.68
N TRP A 346 -22.23 40.65 -20.40
CA TRP A 346 -21.52 40.87 -21.66
C TRP A 346 -22.38 41.55 -22.73
N LYS A 347 -23.68 41.22 -22.76
CA LYS A 347 -24.68 41.85 -23.64
C LYS A 347 -24.92 43.33 -23.29
N ASN A 348 -24.83 43.72 -22.01
CA ASN A 348 -24.94 45.12 -21.58
C ASN A 348 -23.63 45.90 -21.86
N HIS A 349 -22.49 45.24 -21.66
CA HIS A 349 -21.12 45.79 -21.82
C HIS A 349 -20.54 45.69 -23.24
N ALA A 350 -21.39 45.51 -24.26
CA ALA A 350 -20.98 45.52 -25.67
C ALA A 350 -21.01 46.93 -26.31
N GLY A 351 -20.93 48.01 -25.53
CA GLY A 351 -20.85 49.39 -26.03
C GLY A 351 -22.12 50.02 -26.61
N PHE A 352 -23.27 49.33 -26.54
CA PHE A 352 -24.58 49.85 -26.99
C PHE A 352 -25.55 50.23 -25.85
N GLY A 353 -25.12 50.02 -24.60
CA GLY A 353 -25.89 50.33 -23.39
C GLY A 353 -25.49 51.67 -22.74
N PRO A 354 -25.92 51.91 -21.49
CA PRO A 354 -25.39 52.99 -20.65
C PRO A 354 -24.04 52.65 -20.00
N GLN A 355 -23.64 51.37 -20.03
CA GLN A 355 -22.39 50.86 -19.45
C GLN A 355 -21.22 50.91 -20.46
N ASP A 356 -19.99 50.92 -19.95
CA ASP A 356 -18.77 50.92 -20.76
C ASP A 356 -18.59 49.63 -21.58
N ASP A 357 -17.91 49.76 -22.74
CA ASP A 357 -17.56 48.62 -23.60
C ASP A 357 -16.38 47.82 -23.02
N LEU A 358 -16.69 46.64 -22.49
CA LEU A 358 -15.71 45.68 -21.98
C LEU A 358 -15.50 44.49 -22.95
N VAL A 359 -16.28 44.43 -24.04
CA VAL A 359 -16.25 43.33 -25.01
C VAL A 359 -15.18 43.56 -26.08
N SER A 360 -15.07 44.78 -26.63
CA SER A 360 -14.21 45.07 -27.79
C SER A 360 -12.73 44.72 -27.58
N GLN A 361 -12.23 44.74 -26.34
CA GLN A 361 -10.82 44.43 -26.02
C GLN A 361 -10.46 42.94 -26.20
N TYR A 362 -11.45 42.04 -26.14
CA TYR A 362 -11.24 40.59 -26.22
C TYR A 362 -11.46 40.04 -27.64
N LEU A 363 -11.81 40.90 -28.61
CA LEU A 363 -12.10 40.50 -29.99
C LEU A 363 -10.83 40.58 -30.87
N PRO A 364 -10.66 39.67 -31.86
CA PRO A 364 -11.65 38.74 -32.40
C PRO A 364 -11.76 37.41 -31.64
N ILE A 365 -12.99 36.98 -31.38
CA ILE A 365 -13.32 35.63 -30.90
C ILE A 365 -13.90 34.80 -32.06
N TRP A 366 -13.58 33.51 -32.12
CA TRP A 366 -14.17 32.57 -33.08
C TRP A 366 -15.18 31.63 -32.40
N LEU A 367 -16.18 31.20 -33.17
CA LEU A 367 -17.16 30.18 -32.81
C LEU A 367 -17.13 29.10 -33.89
N GLY A 368 -16.54 27.93 -33.61
CA GLY A 368 -16.10 26.95 -34.61
C GLY A 368 -14.60 27.08 -34.95
N ILE A 369 -13.99 25.96 -35.37
CA ILE A 369 -12.57 25.92 -35.75
C ILE A 369 -12.32 26.76 -37.01
N PRO A 370 -11.37 27.72 -37.04
CA PRO A 370 -11.14 28.62 -38.20
C PRO A 370 -10.54 27.97 -39.46
N SER A 371 -10.42 26.64 -39.53
CA SER A 371 -9.66 25.93 -40.58
C SER A 371 -10.53 25.58 -41.79
N ASP A 372 -10.41 26.36 -42.88
CA ASP A 372 -11.01 26.14 -44.21
C ASP A 372 -12.55 25.95 -44.28
N SER A 373 -13.26 26.00 -43.15
CA SER A 373 -14.72 25.88 -43.06
C SER A 373 -15.44 27.16 -43.46
N SER A 374 -16.64 27.05 -44.02
CA SER A 374 -17.53 28.18 -44.30
C SER A 374 -18.43 28.59 -43.13
N GLU A 375 -18.56 27.72 -42.11
CA GLU A 375 -19.57 27.85 -41.04
C GLU A 375 -19.04 28.47 -39.72
N ALA A 376 -17.73 28.46 -39.51
CA ALA A 376 -17.10 29.05 -38.32
C ALA A 376 -17.22 30.58 -38.32
N LEU A 377 -17.74 31.15 -37.23
CA LEU A 377 -18.16 32.56 -37.16
C LEU A 377 -17.14 33.43 -36.43
N ALA A 378 -16.62 34.44 -37.13
CA ALA A 378 -15.66 35.41 -36.61
C ALA A 378 -16.36 36.62 -35.94
N VAL A 379 -16.35 36.66 -34.61
CA VAL A 379 -16.85 37.77 -33.80
C VAL A 379 -15.79 38.87 -33.72
N THR A 380 -15.75 39.71 -34.76
CA THR A 380 -14.69 40.70 -34.99
C THR A 380 -15.00 42.12 -34.48
N THR A 381 -16.23 42.39 -34.04
CA THR A 381 -16.65 43.70 -33.52
C THR A 381 -17.72 43.53 -32.43
N ALA A 382 -17.83 44.51 -31.52
CA ALA A 382 -18.84 44.50 -30.48
C ALA A 382 -20.28 44.45 -31.03
N GLN A 383 -20.55 44.97 -32.24
CA GLN A 383 -21.86 44.82 -32.90
C GLN A 383 -22.19 43.35 -33.14
N ILE A 384 -21.27 42.59 -33.75
CA ILE A 384 -21.46 41.15 -34.00
C ILE A 384 -21.63 40.41 -32.67
N ALA A 385 -20.87 40.76 -31.64
CA ALA A 385 -21.01 40.18 -30.31
C ALA A 385 -22.40 40.46 -29.70
N TYR A 386 -22.85 41.71 -29.71
CA TYR A 386 -24.17 42.12 -29.22
C TYR A 386 -25.31 41.42 -29.96
N ASP A 387 -25.22 41.34 -31.28
CA ASP A 387 -26.25 40.71 -32.12
C ASP A 387 -26.37 39.20 -31.82
N ILE A 388 -25.24 38.51 -31.57
CA ILE A 388 -25.18 37.11 -31.13
C ILE A 388 -25.73 36.94 -29.71
N LEU A 389 -25.26 37.74 -28.74
CA LEU A 389 -25.65 37.66 -27.33
C LEU A 389 -27.15 37.96 -27.13
N THR A 390 -27.73 38.82 -27.98
CA THR A 390 -29.17 39.10 -28.02
C THR A 390 -30.00 38.09 -28.83
N GLN A 391 -29.36 37.17 -29.56
CA GLN A 391 -29.99 36.13 -30.39
C GLN A 391 -30.93 36.71 -31.48
N GLN A 392 -30.60 37.89 -32.02
CA GLN A 392 -31.40 38.60 -33.05
C GLN A 392 -30.93 38.34 -34.49
N VAL A 393 -29.77 37.70 -34.66
CA VAL A 393 -29.17 37.29 -35.93
C VAL A 393 -28.83 35.80 -35.91
N TYR A 394 -28.37 35.26 -37.03
CA TYR A 394 -27.98 33.85 -37.18
C TYR A 394 -29.08 32.89 -36.70
N GLY A 395 -30.30 33.09 -37.19
CA GLY A 395 -31.46 32.23 -36.96
C GLY A 395 -32.59 32.90 -36.18
N THR A 396 -33.11 32.21 -35.16
CA THR A 396 -34.22 32.68 -34.32
C THR A 396 -33.98 32.31 -32.85
N PRO A 397 -34.57 33.00 -31.86
CA PRO A 397 -34.49 32.61 -30.45
C PRO A 397 -35.06 31.21 -30.11
N SER A 398 -35.68 30.51 -31.07
CA SER A 398 -36.08 29.11 -30.96
C SER A 398 -35.01 28.10 -31.39
N ASN A 399 -34.13 28.46 -32.33
CA ASN A 399 -33.09 27.61 -32.91
C ASN A 399 -32.00 27.27 -31.88
N GLY A 400 -31.55 26.02 -31.86
CA GLY A 400 -30.56 25.54 -30.89
C GLY A 400 -29.14 26.04 -31.14
N ILE A 401 -28.71 26.15 -32.40
CA ILE A 401 -27.39 26.69 -32.76
C ILE A 401 -27.32 28.20 -32.48
N THR A 402 -28.40 28.95 -32.76
CA THR A 402 -28.49 30.38 -32.37
C THR A 402 -28.30 30.59 -30.86
N LYS A 403 -28.77 29.64 -30.03
CA LYS A 403 -28.51 29.65 -28.58
C LYS A 403 -27.08 29.22 -28.26
N LEU A 404 -26.57 28.17 -28.91
CA LEU A 404 -25.22 27.67 -28.69
C LEU A 404 -24.18 28.77 -28.95
N TYR A 405 -24.26 29.49 -30.08
CA TYR A 405 -23.39 30.63 -30.38
C TYR A 405 -23.37 31.67 -29.24
N ALA A 406 -24.54 32.00 -28.66
CA ALA A 406 -24.63 32.99 -27.59
C ALA A 406 -23.96 32.54 -26.28
N HIS A 407 -24.12 31.26 -25.89
CA HIS A 407 -23.50 30.73 -24.67
C HIS A 407 -22.01 30.40 -24.87
N LEU A 408 -21.60 29.94 -26.07
CA LEU A 408 -20.19 29.77 -26.43
C LEU A 408 -19.45 31.11 -26.46
N LEU A 409 -20.04 32.17 -27.02
CA LEU A 409 -19.45 33.50 -27.00
C LEU A 409 -19.38 34.07 -25.57
N THR A 410 -20.37 33.80 -24.72
CA THR A 410 -20.33 34.19 -23.30
C THR A 410 -19.17 33.48 -22.60
N ALA A 411 -18.99 32.18 -22.82
CA ALA A 411 -17.87 31.42 -22.24
C ALA A 411 -16.53 31.94 -22.73
N ARG A 412 -16.36 32.15 -24.04
CA ARG A 412 -15.11 32.67 -24.62
C ARG A 412 -14.79 34.11 -24.21
N LEU A 413 -15.78 34.92 -23.83
CA LEU A 413 -15.56 36.23 -23.21
C LEU A 413 -15.11 36.11 -21.76
N ASN A 414 -15.68 35.18 -20.99
CA ASN A 414 -15.23 34.87 -19.63
C ASN A 414 -13.76 34.39 -19.65
N ILE A 415 -13.43 33.43 -20.51
CA ILE A 415 -12.08 32.88 -20.69
C ILE A 415 -11.09 33.97 -21.12
N ALA A 416 -11.43 34.78 -22.14
CA ALA A 416 -10.59 35.89 -22.56
C ALA A 416 -10.41 36.97 -21.47
N SER A 417 -11.32 37.04 -20.48
CA SER A 417 -11.21 37.91 -19.30
C SER A 417 -10.46 37.28 -18.12
N GLY A 418 -9.99 36.04 -18.24
CA GLY A 418 -9.18 35.34 -17.25
C GLY A 418 -9.95 34.32 -16.39
N ALA A 419 -11.09 33.80 -16.85
CA ALA A 419 -11.77 32.66 -16.20
C ALA A 419 -11.23 31.32 -16.73
N ASP A 420 -10.99 30.35 -15.85
CA ASP A 420 -10.64 28.97 -16.21
C ASP A 420 -11.73 28.28 -17.05
N ASP A 421 -11.35 27.34 -17.92
CA ASP A 421 -12.25 26.52 -18.73
C ASP A 421 -12.06 24.99 -18.61
N GLY A 422 -11.28 24.48 -17.66
CA GLY A 422 -11.05 23.03 -17.50
C GLY A 422 -12.35 22.21 -17.32
N ASP A 423 -13.32 22.75 -16.56
CA ASP A 423 -14.63 22.11 -16.33
C ASP A 423 -15.55 22.11 -17.59
N ILE A 424 -15.11 22.72 -18.71
CA ILE A 424 -15.81 22.74 -20.01
C ILE A 424 -14.93 22.42 -21.24
N GLU A 425 -13.65 22.07 -21.10
CA GLU A 425 -12.71 21.88 -22.22
C GLU A 425 -13.24 20.87 -23.26
N GLU A 426 -13.66 19.67 -22.83
CA GLU A 426 -14.25 18.65 -23.71
C GLU A 426 -15.51 19.18 -24.44
N VAL A 427 -16.28 20.06 -23.81
CA VAL A 427 -17.47 20.69 -24.42
C VAL A 427 -17.05 21.74 -25.45
N LEU A 428 -16.00 22.51 -25.21
CA LEU A 428 -15.46 23.48 -26.17
C LEU A 428 -14.93 22.77 -27.42
N GLU A 429 -14.14 21.70 -27.28
CA GLU A 429 -13.66 20.89 -28.41
C GLU A 429 -14.80 20.33 -29.25
N ASN A 430 -15.75 19.63 -28.61
CA ASN A 430 -16.90 19.01 -29.29
C ASN A 430 -17.76 20.06 -30.02
N VAL A 431 -17.98 21.23 -29.41
CA VAL A 431 -18.74 22.33 -30.01
C VAL A 431 -17.98 22.94 -31.19
N ASP A 432 -16.67 23.15 -31.10
CA ASP A 432 -15.89 23.71 -32.20
C ASP A 432 -15.80 22.75 -33.39
N MET A 433 -15.64 21.44 -33.14
CA MET A 433 -15.72 20.40 -34.17
C MET A 433 -17.10 20.37 -34.86
N PHE A 434 -18.18 20.54 -34.10
CA PHE A 434 -19.54 20.61 -34.66
C PHE A 434 -19.74 21.87 -35.52
N LEU A 435 -19.32 23.03 -35.02
CA LEU A 435 -19.47 24.32 -35.71
C LEU A 435 -18.50 24.51 -36.89
N ALA A 436 -17.48 23.67 -37.04
CA ALA A 436 -16.66 23.58 -38.25
C ALA A 436 -17.42 22.93 -39.44
N ALA A 437 -18.54 22.24 -39.18
CA ALA A 437 -19.33 21.53 -40.19
C ALA A 437 -20.80 21.99 -40.30
N HIS A 438 -21.30 22.78 -39.33
CA HIS A 438 -22.70 23.20 -39.25
C HIS A 438 -22.86 24.65 -38.81
N SER A 439 -23.85 25.33 -39.40
CA SER A 439 -24.31 26.64 -38.92
C SER A 439 -25.81 26.66 -38.61
N TRP A 440 -26.29 27.81 -38.18
CA TRP A 440 -27.69 28.03 -37.81
C TRP A 440 -28.70 27.69 -38.90
N GLU A 441 -28.31 27.68 -40.18
CA GLU A 441 -29.18 27.29 -41.30
C GLU A 441 -29.50 25.78 -41.30
N ASP A 442 -28.61 24.95 -40.74
CA ASP A 442 -28.78 23.48 -40.70
C ASP A 442 -29.76 22.99 -39.63
N TRP A 443 -30.15 23.83 -38.66
CA TRP A 443 -30.84 23.40 -37.43
C TRP A 443 -32.08 22.53 -37.69
N ASP A 444 -32.91 22.88 -38.68
CA ASP A 444 -34.13 22.11 -39.03
C ASP A 444 -33.85 20.87 -39.89
N ALA A 445 -32.61 20.69 -40.37
CA ALA A 445 -32.13 19.54 -41.14
C ALA A 445 -31.35 18.52 -40.28
N LEU A 446 -30.81 18.93 -39.12
CA LEU A 446 -30.19 18.04 -38.13
C LEU A 446 -31.12 16.91 -37.70
N SER A 447 -30.55 15.75 -37.35
CA SER A 447 -31.31 14.70 -36.67
C SER A 447 -31.65 15.11 -35.23
N GLY A 448 -32.69 14.51 -34.66
CA GLY A 448 -33.07 14.72 -33.26
C GLY A 448 -31.98 14.35 -32.24
N ARG A 449 -30.94 13.60 -32.63
CA ARG A 449 -29.76 13.34 -31.79
C ARG A 449 -28.79 14.53 -31.80
N GLU A 450 -28.48 15.08 -32.97
CA GLU A 450 -27.60 16.25 -33.10
C GLU A 450 -28.25 17.48 -32.45
N GLN A 451 -29.57 17.67 -32.65
CA GLN A 451 -30.34 18.69 -31.93
C GLN A 451 -30.27 18.53 -30.40
N GLN A 452 -30.26 17.29 -29.89
CA GLN A 452 -30.09 17.02 -28.46
C GLN A 452 -28.66 17.31 -27.97
N GLY A 453 -27.63 16.96 -28.75
CA GLY A 453 -26.22 17.29 -28.44
C GLY A 453 -25.99 18.80 -28.33
N VAL A 454 -26.43 19.55 -29.35
CA VAL A 454 -26.38 21.03 -29.36
C VAL A 454 -27.07 21.65 -28.14
N LEU A 455 -28.23 21.12 -27.74
CA LEU A 455 -28.94 21.60 -26.55
C LEU A 455 -28.27 21.18 -25.24
N SER A 456 -27.56 20.04 -25.22
CA SER A 456 -26.78 19.58 -24.06
C SER A 456 -25.55 20.45 -23.83
N TRP A 457 -24.72 20.68 -24.86
CA TRP A 457 -23.56 21.56 -24.77
C TRP A 457 -23.97 23.00 -24.41
N LYS A 458 -25.07 23.50 -25.01
CA LYS A 458 -25.66 24.81 -24.64
C LYS A 458 -26.10 24.84 -23.17
N GLY A 459 -26.47 23.70 -22.58
CA GLY A 459 -26.79 23.56 -21.17
C GLY A 459 -25.56 23.65 -20.28
N THR A 460 -24.52 22.85 -20.54
CA THR A 460 -23.25 22.90 -19.79
C THR A 460 -22.62 24.29 -19.86
N LEU A 461 -22.58 24.90 -21.05
CA LEU A 461 -22.12 26.28 -21.22
C LEU A 461 -23.03 27.31 -20.54
N GLU A 462 -24.32 27.04 -20.29
CA GLU A 462 -25.15 27.93 -19.48
C GLU A 462 -24.76 27.85 -18.00
N SER A 463 -24.66 26.64 -17.44
CA SER A 463 -24.22 26.42 -16.06
C SER A 463 -22.84 27.04 -15.78
N TYR A 464 -21.86 26.88 -16.69
CA TYR A 464 -20.54 27.52 -16.56
C TYR A 464 -20.63 29.05 -16.51
N ASN A 465 -21.36 29.65 -17.44
CA ASN A 465 -21.45 31.11 -17.56
C ASN A 465 -22.18 31.80 -16.41
N GLU A 466 -23.07 31.09 -15.73
CA GLU A 466 -23.78 31.58 -14.54
C GLU A 466 -23.14 31.07 -13.22
N GLY A 467 -21.97 30.43 -13.30
CA GLY A 467 -21.15 30.05 -12.13
C GLY A 467 -21.58 28.78 -11.40
N GLU A 468 -22.42 27.92 -12.00
CA GLU A 468 -22.85 26.64 -11.41
C GLU A 468 -21.80 25.52 -11.53
N ILE A 469 -20.84 25.67 -12.46
CA ILE A 469 -19.65 24.82 -12.68
C ILE A 469 -18.47 25.71 -13.10
N GLY A 470 -17.24 25.20 -13.08
CA GLY A 470 -16.03 26.00 -13.28
C GLY A 470 -15.76 26.98 -12.11
N PRO A 471 -15.16 28.16 -12.36
CA PRO A 471 -14.58 29.02 -11.32
C PRO A 471 -15.59 29.81 -10.46
N GLY A 472 -16.88 29.51 -10.59
CA GLY A 472 -17.96 30.29 -9.96
C GLY A 472 -18.21 31.64 -10.65
N SER A 473 -19.34 32.26 -10.30
CA SER A 473 -19.69 33.60 -10.78
C SER A 473 -18.88 34.66 -10.04
N CYS A 474 -18.54 35.74 -10.72
CA CYS A 474 -18.15 36.97 -10.04
C CYS A 474 -19.37 37.49 -9.26
N ASP A 475 -19.22 37.82 -7.98
CA ASP A 475 -20.29 38.43 -7.18
C ASP A 475 -20.47 39.91 -7.55
N ASP A 476 -21.66 40.26 -8.09
CA ASP A 476 -22.06 41.63 -8.42
C ASP A 476 -22.42 42.47 -7.16
N GLU A 477 -21.74 42.30 -6.01
CA GLU A 477 -22.05 43.04 -4.76
C GLU A 477 -21.85 44.57 -4.87
N ASP A 478 -21.17 45.06 -5.93
CA ASP A 478 -20.96 46.49 -6.19
C ASP A 478 -22.04 47.16 -7.10
N GLU A 479 -22.96 46.42 -7.76
CA GLU A 479 -24.10 47.04 -8.49
C GLU A 479 -25.21 47.51 -7.52
N THR A 480 -24.94 48.60 -6.79
CA THR A 480 -25.91 49.22 -5.89
C THR A 480 -27.17 49.70 -6.65
N PRO A 481 -28.40 49.31 -6.24
CA PRO A 481 -29.61 49.64 -6.98
C PRO A 481 -30.08 51.09 -6.71
N TYR A 482 -30.23 51.88 -7.78
CA TYR A 482 -30.74 53.26 -7.77
C TYR A 482 -31.71 53.57 -8.93
#